data_AF-A0AB36YZV8-F1
#
_entry.id   AF-A0AB36YZV8-F1
#
_cell.length_a   1.000
_cell.length_b   1.000
_cell.length_c   1.000
_cell.angle_alpha   90.00
_cell.angle_beta   90.00
_cell.angle_gamma   90.00
#
_symmetry.space_group_name_H-M   'P 1'
#
loop_
_entity.id
_entity.type
_entity.pdbx_description
1 polymer ?
#
loop_
_entity_poly.entity_id
_entity_poly.type
_entity_poly.pdbx_seq_one_letter_code
_entity_poly.pdbx_strand_id
1 'polypeptide(L)'
;MTIHKHLWETVDPYDGGYHICKKCKLGSQGERLATPCSVSDAEHHAVAWLGQAGLYRTRFDAVRNCEQSLMPISANELFELANRQVLSQLSEGREHA
;
A
#
# COMPACT_ATOMS: atom_id res chain seq x y z
N MET A 1 -0.86 -8.99 10.35
CA MET A 1 -1.58 -9.05 9.06
C MET A 1 -2.91 -8.34 9.24
N THR A 2 -3.19 -7.30 8.45
CA THR A 2 -4.47 -6.59 8.49
C THR A 2 -5.56 -7.47 7.90
N ILE A 3 -6.60 -7.77 8.68
CA ILE A 3 -7.76 -8.54 8.23
C ILE A 3 -8.76 -7.55 7.64
N HIS A 4 -9.04 -7.66 6.34
CA HIS A 4 -9.95 -6.75 5.65
C HIS A 4 -11.37 -7.32 5.58
N LYS A 5 -12.38 -6.47 5.78
CA LYS A 5 -13.79 -6.85 5.65
C LYS A 5 -14.26 -6.70 4.20
N HIS A 6 -15.09 -7.63 3.74
CA HIS A 6 -15.79 -7.53 2.46
C HIS A 6 -16.77 -6.35 2.45
N LEU A 7 -16.91 -5.72 1.29
CA LEU A 7 -17.93 -4.70 1.03
C LEU A 7 -19.04 -5.34 0.19
N TRP A 8 -20.00 -5.98 0.86
CA TRP A 8 -21.07 -6.75 0.21
C TRP A 8 -22.13 -5.86 -0.42
N GLU A 9 -22.55 -6.21 -1.63
CA GLU A 9 -23.72 -5.70 -2.33
C GLU A 9 -24.63 -6.87 -2.71
N THR A 10 -25.93 -6.76 -2.42
CA THR A 10 -26.92 -7.74 -2.86
C THR A 10 -27.33 -7.42 -4.29
N VAL A 11 -27.10 -8.35 -5.21
CA VAL A 11 -27.40 -8.19 -6.65
C VAL A 11 -28.74 -8.82 -6.99
N ASP A 12 -29.06 -9.95 -6.36
CA ASP A 12 -30.33 -10.63 -6.50
C ASP A 12 -30.91 -10.84 -5.10
N PRO A 13 -32.12 -10.36 -4.77
CA PRO A 13 -32.72 -10.54 -3.46
C PRO A 13 -33.51 -11.86 -3.30
N TYR A 14 -33.75 -12.62 -4.37
CA TYR A 14 -34.54 -13.86 -4.31
C TYR A 14 -33.69 -15.04 -3.80
N ASP A 15 -34.35 -16.07 -3.23
CA ASP A 15 -33.73 -17.30 -2.73
C ASP A 15 -32.53 -17.10 -1.77
N GLY A 16 -32.73 -16.28 -0.74
CA GLY A 16 -31.69 -15.95 0.25
C GLY A 16 -30.69 -14.88 -0.21
N GLY A 17 -30.74 -14.52 -1.49
CA GLY A 17 -30.02 -13.41 -2.10
C GLY A 17 -28.59 -13.73 -2.53
N TYR A 18 -28.19 -13.21 -3.69
CA TYR A 18 -26.82 -13.27 -4.18
C TYR A 18 -26.07 -12.00 -3.78
N HIS A 19 -24.98 -12.17 -3.05
CA HIS A 19 -24.11 -11.11 -2.58
C HIS A 19 -22.77 -11.12 -3.31
N ILE A 20 -22.32 -9.96 -3.79
CA ILE A 20 -21.00 -9.77 -4.38
C ILE A 20 -20.19 -8.74 -3.60
N CYS A 21 -18.92 -9.02 -3.35
CA CYS A 21 -18.02 -8.05 -2.75
C CYS A 21 -17.57 -7.03 -3.81
N LYS A 22 -17.82 -5.74 -3.60
CA LYS A 22 -17.41 -4.66 -4.52
C LYS A 22 -15.89 -4.57 -4.71
N LYS A 23 -15.11 -5.03 -3.73
CA LYS A 23 -13.65 -4.98 -3.71
C LYS A 23 -13.03 -6.14 -4.49
N CYS A 24 -13.20 -7.38 -4.00
CA CYS A 24 -12.53 -8.57 -4.54
C CYS A 24 -13.39 -9.38 -5.52
N LYS A 25 -14.64 -8.96 -5.78
CA LYS A 25 -15.59 -9.64 -6.67
C LYS A 25 -15.97 -11.07 -6.27
N LEU A 26 -15.69 -11.45 -5.02
CA LEU A 26 -16.17 -12.70 -4.45
C LEU A 26 -17.70 -12.68 -4.41
N GLY A 27 -18.32 -13.72 -4.95
CA GLY A 27 -19.76 -13.97 -4.86
C GLY A 27 -20.11 -14.97 -3.76
N SER A 28 -21.27 -14.81 -3.14
CA SER A 28 -21.83 -15.73 -2.16
C SER A 28 -23.35 -15.79 -2.28
N GLN A 29 -23.94 -16.99 -2.27
CA GLN A 29 -25.39 -17.19 -2.31
C GLN A 29 -25.93 -17.45 -0.90
N GLY A 30 -27.00 -16.77 -0.53
CA GLY A 30 -27.58 -16.84 0.81
C GLY A 30 -26.70 -16.15 1.85
N GLU A 31 -25.82 -16.92 2.49
CA GLU A 31 -24.99 -16.41 3.58
C GLU A 31 -23.78 -15.61 3.07
N ARG A 32 -23.43 -14.53 3.76
CA ARG A 32 -22.21 -13.75 3.49
C ARG A 32 -21.02 -14.44 4.12
N LEU A 33 -20.08 -14.92 3.30
CA LEU A 33 -18.86 -15.57 3.77
C LEU A 33 -18.10 -14.68 4.77
N ALA A 34 -17.77 -15.25 5.93
CA ALA A 34 -16.99 -14.59 6.98
C ALA A 34 -15.48 -14.58 6.69
N THR A 35 -15.07 -15.05 5.50
CA THR A 35 -13.67 -15.02 5.08
C THR A 35 -13.17 -13.58 4.99
N PRO A 36 -11.88 -13.32 5.25
CA PRO A 36 -11.32 -11.99 5.03
C PRO A 36 -11.29 -11.65 3.54
N CYS A 37 -11.46 -10.36 3.24
CA CYS A 37 -11.26 -9.83 1.90
C CYS A 37 -9.76 -9.78 1.59
N SER A 38 -9.38 -10.23 0.40
CA SER A 38 -8.00 -10.15 -0.09
C SER A 38 -7.61 -8.74 -0.56
N VAL A 39 -8.56 -7.81 -0.65
CA VAL A 39 -8.34 -6.44 -1.14
C VAL A 39 -8.53 -5.45 0.00
N SER A 40 -7.51 -4.64 0.27
CA SER A 40 -7.56 -3.59 1.29
C SER A 40 -8.41 -2.39 0.86
N ASP A 41 -8.80 -1.52 1.81
CA ASP A 41 -9.49 -0.26 1.49
C ASP A 41 -8.62 0.67 0.65
N ALA A 42 -7.33 0.76 0.98
CA ALA A 42 -6.37 1.58 0.23
C ALA A 42 -6.28 1.14 -1.24
N GLU A 43 -6.18 -0.18 -1.49
CA GLU A 43 -6.16 -0.71 -2.85
C GLU A 43 -7.49 -0.51 -3.58
N HIS A 44 -8.61 -0.72 -2.90
CA HIS A 44 -9.92 -0.49 -3.49
C HIS A 44 -10.10 0.97 -3.95
N HIS A 45 -9.71 1.92 -3.11
CA HIS A 45 -9.72 3.33 -3.47
C HIS A 45 -8.70 3.61 -4.59
N ALA A 46 -7.47 3.13 -4.49
CA ALA A 46 -6.46 3.34 -5.53
C ALA A 46 -6.94 2.87 -6.91
N VAL A 47 -7.63 1.73 -7.00
CA VAL A 47 -8.27 1.27 -8.24
C VAL A 47 -9.33 2.26 -8.75
N ALA A 48 -10.17 2.81 -7.87
CA ALA A 48 -11.21 3.76 -8.26
C ALA A 48 -10.63 5.07 -8.84
N TRP A 49 -9.48 5.51 -8.32
CA TRP A 49 -8.81 6.75 -8.77
C TRP A 49 -7.90 6.54 -9.98
N LEU A 50 -7.11 5.46 -9.99
CA LEU A 50 -6.03 5.24 -10.97
C LEU A 50 -6.40 4.20 -12.04
N GLY A 51 -7.48 3.45 -11.83
CA GLY A 51 -7.76 2.23 -12.58
C GLY A 51 -6.80 1.09 -12.23
N GLN A 52 -7.03 -0.08 -12.82
CA GLN A 52 -6.20 -1.27 -12.60
C GLN A 52 -4.77 -1.10 -13.14
N ALA A 53 -4.62 -0.48 -14.32
CA ALA A 53 -3.31 -0.22 -14.92
C ALA A 53 -2.48 0.78 -14.10
N GLY A 54 -3.14 1.80 -13.55
CA GLY A 54 -2.47 2.77 -12.67
C GLY A 54 -2.04 2.15 -11.35
N LEU A 55 -2.90 1.33 -10.71
CA LEU A 55 -2.50 0.58 -9.51
C LEU A 55 -1.30 -0.34 -9.79
N TYR A 56 -1.31 -1.07 -10.91
CA TYR A 56 -0.19 -1.91 -11.31
C TYR A 56 1.10 -1.11 -11.45
N ARG A 57 1.05 0.04 -12.13
CA ARG A 57 2.20 0.94 -12.29
C ARG A 57 2.73 1.41 -10.93
N THR A 58 1.86 1.86 -10.02
CA THR A 58 2.26 2.31 -8.68
C THR A 58 2.91 1.19 -7.87
N ARG A 59 2.37 -0.03 -7.90
CA ARG A 59 3.01 -1.19 -7.25
C ARG A 59 4.37 -1.49 -7.87
N PHE A 60 4.47 -1.46 -9.19
CA PHE A 60 5.71 -1.70 -9.91
C PHE A 60 6.78 -0.64 -9.57
N ASP A 61 6.40 0.64 -9.54
CA ASP A 61 7.30 1.73 -9.17
C ASP A 61 7.68 1.64 -7.68
N ALA A 62 6.77 1.22 -6.80
CA ALA A 62 7.10 0.93 -5.41
C ALA A 62 8.17 -0.17 -5.33
N VAL A 63 7.95 -1.34 -5.95
CA VAL A 63 8.93 -2.43 -5.98
C VAL A 63 10.27 -1.99 -6.57
N ARG A 64 10.26 -1.22 -7.66
CA ARG A 64 11.48 -0.65 -8.25
C ARG A 64 12.24 0.27 -7.32
N ASN A 65 11.54 0.95 -6.42
CA ASN A 65 12.12 1.80 -5.38
C ASN A 65 12.38 1.03 -4.07
N CYS A 66 12.58 -0.28 -4.15
CA CYS A 66 12.73 -1.17 -2.99
C CYS A 66 11.62 -1.00 -1.96
N GLU A 67 10.39 -0.80 -2.45
CA GLU A 67 9.18 -0.50 -1.68
C GLU A 67 9.34 0.62 -0.66
N GLN A 68 10.15 1.68 -0.92
CA GLN A 68 10.57 2.60 0.14
C GLN A 68 10.89 1.80 1.41
N SER A 69 11.92 0.95 1.37
CA SER A 69 12.41 0.27 2.56
C SER A 69 12.87 1.35 3.56
N LEU A 70 11.91 1.83 4.34
CA LEU A 70 12.10 2.77 5.43
C LEU A 70 12.69 1.94 6.55
N MET A 71 13.99 1.66 6.45
CA MET A 71 14.73 1.12 7.56
C MET A 71 14.69 2.18 8.67
N PRO A 72 14.08 1.88 9.82
CA PRO A 72 14.08 2.82 10.93
C PRO A 72 15.53 3.07 11.32
N ILE A 73 15.95 4.33 11.25
CA ILE A 73 17.27 4.76 11.71
C ILE A 73 17.16 5.10 13.20
N SER A 74 18.12 4.64 13.98
CA SER A 74 18.29 5.07 15.37
C SER A 74 18.73 6.54 15.43
N ALA A 75 18.54 7.17 16.59
CA ALA A 75 19.03 8.53 16.81
C ALA A 75 20.56 8.63 16.58
N ASN A 76 21.32 7.61 16.99
CA ASN A 76 22.77 7.59 16.77
C ASN A 76 23.13 7.54 15.28
N GLU A 77 22.43 6.71 14.49
CA GLU A 77 22.66 6.64 13.04
C GLU A 77 22.32 7.97 12.35
N LEU A 78 21.27 8.66 12.80
CA LEU A 78 20.93 10.00 12.33
C LEU A 78 22.06 11.00 12.62
N PHE A 79 22.62 11.00 13.84
CA PHE A 79 23.73 11.86 14.20
C PHE A 79 24.99 11.58 13.36
N GLU A 80 25.32 10.32 13.13
CA GLU A 80 26.47 9.93 12.30
C GLU A 80 26.28 10.31 10.82
N LEU A 81 25.06 10.21 10.30
CA LEU A 81 24.74 10.67 8.95
C LEU A 81 24.88 12.19 8.84
N ALA A 82 24.33 12.93 9.82
CA ALA A 82 24.43 14.38 9.86
C ALA A 82 25.89 14.86 10.00
N ASN A 83 26.67 14.20 10.86
CA ASN A 83 28.08 14.54 11.07
C ASN A 83 28.91 14.33 9.80
N ARG A 84 28.72 13.19 9.11
CA ARG A 84 29.38 12.92 7.82
C ARG A 84 29.05 13.97 6.76
N GLN A 85 27.80 14.43 6.71
CA GLN A 85 27.36 15.46 5.76
C GLN A 85 28.03 16.82 6.05
N VAL A 86 28.15 17.20 7.32
CA VAL A 86 28.85 18.44 7.70
C VAL A 86 30.33 18.34 7.36
N LEU A 87 30.96 17.20 7.65
CA LEU A 87 32.37 16.98 7.34
C LEU A 87 32.65 17.01 5.82
N SER A 88 31.77 16.43 5.01
CA SER A 88 31.92 16.45 3.55
C SER A 88 31.83 17.87 2.99
N GLN A 89 30.88 18.68 3.48
CA GLN A 89 30.75 20.09 3.09
C GLN A 89 31.98 20.92 3.48
N LEU A 90 32.56 20.65 4.65
CA LEU A 90 33.77 21.33 5.11
C LEU A 90 35.01 20.92 4.29
N SER A 91 35.11 19.66 3.85
CA SER A 91 36.18 19.22 2.96
C SER A 91 36.04 19.78 1.55
N GLU A 92 34.83 19.80 0.99
CA GLU A 92 34.56 20.35 -0.36
C GLU A 92 34.81 21.87 -0.41
N GLY A 93 34.51 22.59 0.69
CA GLY A 93 34.82 24.02 0.82
C GLY A 93 36.32 24.34 0.98
N ARG A 94 37.16 23.35 1.32
CA ARG A 94 38.62 23.51 1.45
C ARG A 94 39.39 23.24 0.16
N GLU A 95 38.84 22.46 -0.77
CA GLU A 95 39.50 22.15 -2.05
C GLU A 95 39.36 23.28 -3.09
N HIS A 96 38.57 24.32 -2.80
CA HIS A 96 38.32 25.46 -3.69
C HIS A 96 38.98 26.77 -3.24
N ALA A 97 39.93 26.74 -2.28
CA ALA A 97 40.63 27.92 -1.75
C ALA A 97 42.12 27.92 -2.11
#